data_AF-A0AA42AZM3-F1
#
_entry.id   AF-A0AA42AZM3-F1
#
_cell.length_a   1.000
_cell.length_b   1.000
_cell.length_c   1.000
_cell.angle_alpha   90.00
_cell.angle_beta   90.00
_cell.angle_gamma   90.00
#
_symmetry.space_group_name_H-M   'P 1'
#
loop_
_entity.id
_entity.type
_entity.pdbx_description
1 polymer ?
#
loop_
_entity_poly.entity_id
_entity_poly.type
_entity_poly.pdbx_seq_one_letter_code
_entity_poly.pdbx_strand_id
1 'polypeptide(L)'
;DFIEDWVKIGLPAKSKVKAAGGDAPIADLCEMCEKEAVNVSLGNLLTYPFVRNACINKTLTLKGGHYDFVKGSFELWDLEFGLSPTSTV
;
A
#
# COMPACT_ATOMS: atom_id res chain seq x y z
N ASP A 1 20.27 15.11 -0.94
CA ASP A 1 19.12 15.58 -0.14
C ASP A 1 17.74 15.34 -0.71
N PHE A 2 17.36 15.81 -1.90
CA PHE A 2 15.96 15.65 -2.35
C PHE A 2 15.47 14.19 -2.46
N ILE A 3 16.31 13.28 -2.97
CA ILE A 3 15.93 11.87 -3.18
C ILE A 3 15.56 11.20 -1.84
N GLU A 4 16.37 11.42 -0.81
CA GLU A 4 16.15 10.84 0.50
C GLU A 4 14.88 11.40 1.14
N ASP A 5 14.67 12.71 1.05
CA ASP A 5 13.46 13.36 1.58
C ASP A 5 12.19 12.85 0.91
N TRP A 6 12.22 12.65 -0.40
CA TRP A 6 11.08 12.10 -1.14
C TRP A 6 10.77 10.66 -0.72
N VAL A 7 11.77 9.77 -0.66
CA VAL A 7 11.54 8.35 -0.37
C VAL A 7 11.22 8.09 1.11
N LYS A 8 11.39 9.07 2.01
CA LYS A 8 11.02 8.94 3.43
C LYS A 8 9.55 8.58 3.66
N ILE A 9 8.67 8.92 2.72
CA ILE A 9 7.24 8.55 2.78
C ILE A 9 7.09 7.01 2.87
N GLY A 10 8.01 6.24 2.30
CA GLY A 10 8.02 4.78 2.32
C GLY A 10 8.64 4.14 3.58
N LEU A 11 9.12 4.92 4.55
CA LEU A 11 9.73 4.37 5.79
C LEU A 11 8.84 3.38 6.56
N PRO A 12 7.51 3.56 6.64
CA PRO A 12 6.63 2.56 7.26
C PRO A 12 6.69 1.21 6.54
N ALA A 13 6.71 1.21 5.20
CA ALA A 13 6.80 -0.01 4.41
C ALA A 13 8.13 -0.74 4.64
N LYS A 14 9.24 0.01 4.59
CA LYS A 14 10.58 -0.52 4.88
C LYS A 14 10.65 -1.14 6.28
N SER A 15 10.10 -0.46 7.29
CA SER A 15 10.10 -0.95 8.68
C SER A 15 9.30 -2.24 8.81
N LYS A 16 8.11 -2.31 8.21
CA LYS A 16 7.24 -3.50 8.23
C LYS A 16 7.90 -4.69 7.54
N VAL A 17 8.47 -4.48 6.36
CA VAL A 17 9.13 -5.55 5.58
C VAL A 17 10.39 -6.05 6.27
N LYS A 18 11.21 -5.16 6.87
CA LYS A 18 12.35 -5.60 7.68
C LYS A 18 11.96 -6.44 8.89
N ALA A 19 10.84 -6.10 9.55
CA ALA A 19 10.35 -6.85 10.69
C ALA A 19 9.79 -8.23 10.28
N ALA A 20 9.13 -8.31 9.12
CA ALA A 20 8.52 -9.55 8.63
C ALA A 20 9.49 -10.45 7.85
N GLY A 21 10.51 -9.87 7.22
CA GLY A 21 11.36 -10.54 6.23
C GLY A 21 12.57 -11.27 6.80
N GLY A 22 12.86 -11.17 8.11
CA GLY A 22 13.93 -11.92 8.76
C GLY A 22 15.28 -11.83 8.02
N ASP A 23 15.86 -12.99 7.70
CA ASP A 23 17.13 -13.12 6.96
C ASP A 23 16.94 -13.27 5.43
N ALA A 24 15.79 -12.87 4.89
CA ALA A 24 15.54 -12.96 3.46
C ALA A 24 16.60 -12.16 2.65
N PRO A 25 16.95 -12.64 1.44
CA PRO A 25 17.80 -11.90 0.52
C PRO A 25 17.29 -10.47 0.28
N ILE A 26 18.22 -9.53 0.09
CA ILE A 26 17.87 -8.12 -0.13
C ILE A 26 16.94 -7.91 -1.33
N ALA A 27 17.07 -8.74 -2.37
CA ALA A 27 16.20 -8.68 -3.55
C ALA A 27 14.74 -8.99 -3.18
N ASP A 28 14.51 -10.01 -2.36
CA ASP A 28 13.17 -10.39 -1.89
C ASP A 28 12.60 -9.29 -0.97
N LEU A 29 13.44 -8.72 -0.09
CA LEU A 29 13.04 -7.58 0.73
C LEU A 29 12.68 -6.34 -0.10
N CYS A 30 13.36 -6.12 -1.23
CA CYS A 30 13.02 -5.05 -2.16
C CYS A 30 11.66 -5.30 -2.81
N GLU A 31 11.41 -6.49 -3.36
CA GLU A 31 10.11 -6.85 -3.97
C GLU A 31 8.96 -6.74 -2.96
N MET A 32 9.17 -7.20 -1.72
CA MET A 32 8.20 -7.03 -0.63
C MET A 32 7.97 -5.54 -0.30
N CYS A 33 9.04 -4.74 -0.28
CA CYS A 33 8.96 -3.30 0.03
C CYS A 33 8.28 -2.51 -1.08
N GLU A 34 8.41 -2.91 -2.35
CA GLU A 34 7.69 -2.32 -3.48
C GLU A 34 6.17 -2.46 -3.28
N LYS A 35 5.70 -3.68 -3.00
CA LYS A 35 4.28 -3.96 -2.75
C LYS A 35 3.77 -3.27 -1.50
N GLU A 36 4.54 -3.28 -0.41
CA GLU A 36 4.14 -2.61 0.83
C GLU A 36 4.15 -1.08 0.71
N ALA A 37 5.03 -0.48 -0.10
CA ALA A 37 5.02 0.96 -0.36
C ALA A 37 3.75 1.40 -1.10
N VAL A 38 3.20 0.54 -1.96
CA VAL A 38 1.87 0.75 -2.56
C VAL A 38 0.80 0.76 -1.47
N ASN A 39 0.83 -0.18 -0.52
CA ASN A 39 -0.13 -0.22 0.60
C ASN A 39 -0.05 1.03 1.49
N VAL A 40 1.16 1.51 1.80
CA VAL A 40 1.35 2.79 2.53
C VAL A 40 0.74 3.95 1.74
N SER A 41 0.96 3.99 0.43
CA SER A 41 0.41 5.05 -0.43
C SER A 41 -1.11 5.01 -0.49
N LEU A 42 -1.72 3.82 -0.55
CA LEU A 42 -3.16 3.62 -0.47
C LEU A 42 -3.73 4.10 0.88
N GLY A 43 -3.05 3.79 1.99
CA GLY A 43 -3.39 4.32 3.31
C GLY A 43 -3.28 5.85 3.37
N ASN A 44 -2.24 6.42 2.76
CA ASN A 44 -2.07 7.88 2.66
C ASN A 44 -3.18 8.52 1.82
N LEU A 45 -3.65 7.88 0.74
CA LEU A 45 -4.79 8.38 -0.05
C LEU A 45 -6.06 8.52 0.80
N LEU A 46 -6.29 7.64 1.77
CA LEU A 46 -7.43 7.75 2.69
C LEU A 46 -7.31 8.92 3.67
N THR A 47 -6.13 9.53 3.85
CA THR A 47 -5.98 10.72 4.69
C THR A 47 -6.62 11.97 4.07
N TYR A 48 -6.87 11.95 2.76
CA TYR A 48 -7.58 13.02 2.06
C TYR A 48 -9.10 12.88 2.24
N PRO A 49 -9.80 13.88 2.81
CA PRO A 49 -11.23 13.76 3.11
C PRO A 49 -12.10 13.45 1.89
N PHE A 50 -11.80 14.05 0.74
CA PHE A 50 -12.57 13.84 -0.49
C PHE A 50 -12.40 12.42 -1.06
N VAL A 51 -11.21 11.83 -0.96
CA VAL A 51 -10.96 10.43 -1.37
C VAL A 51 -11.73 9.49 -0.45
N ARG A 52 -11.60 9.69 0.87
CA ARG A 52 -12.32 8.89 1.88
C ARG A 52 -13.83 8.92 1.67
N ASN A 53 -14.39 10.13 1.49
CA ASN A 53 -15.83 10.30 1.28
C ASN A 53 -16.29 9.63 -0.01
N ALA A 54 -15.53 9.72 -1.10
CA ALA A 54 -15.85 9.06 -2.36
C ALA A 54 -15.80 7.52 -2.23
N CYS A 55 -14.85 6.98 -1.46
CA CYS A 55 -14.79 5.53 -1.17
C CYS A 55 -16.02 5.06 -0.37
N ILE A 56 -16.40 5.79 0.70
CA ILE A 56 -17.60 5.49 1.50
C ILE A 56 -18.87 5.52 0.65
N ASN A 57 -18.98 6.53 -0.24
CA ASN A 57 -20.11 6.69 -1.14
C ASN A 57 -20.08 5.75 -2.35
N LYS A 58 -19.09 4.85 -2.44
CA LYS A 58 -18.90 3.91 -3.55
C LYS A 58 -18.81 4.59 -4.92
N THR A 59 -18.35 5.83 -4.97
CA THR A 59 -18.11 6.59 -6.21
C THR A 59 -16.64 6.57 -6.64
N LEU A 60 -15.74 6.06 -5.77
CA LEU A 60 -14.33 5.84 -6.05
C LEU A 60 -13.87 4.52 -5.43
N THR A 61 -13.02 3.78 -6.13
CA THR A 61 -12.36 2.56 -5.62
C THR A 61 -10.85 2.74 -5.70
N LEU A 62 -10.14 2.33 -4.66
CA LEU A 62 -8.67 2.34 -4.62
C LEU A 62 -8.15 0.92 -4.86
N LYS A 63 -7.13 0.80 -5.71
CA LYS A 63 -6.48 -0.47 -6.05
C LYS A 63 -4.97 -0.32 -5.96
N GLY A 64 -4.29 -1.34 -5.47
CA GLY A 64 -2.84 -1.46 -5.54
C GLY A 64 -2.44 -2.28 -6.76
N GLY A 65 -1.30 -1.95 -7.36
CA GLY A 65 -0.77 -2.69 -8.50
C GLY A 65 0.74 -2.83 -8.40
N HIS A 66 1.26 -3.97 -8.84
CA HIS A 66 2.69 -4.24 -8.95
C HIS A 66 2.98 -4.87 -10.30
N TYR A 67 3.87 -4.23 -11.06
CA TYR A 67 4.30 -4.72 -12.38
C TYR A 67 5.73 -5.22 -12.28
N ASP A 68 5.90 -6.53 -12.44
CA ASP A 68 7.21 -7.16 -12.55
C ASP A 68 7.56 -7.28 -14.05
N PHE A 69 8.38 -6.37 -14.53
CA PHE A 69 8.84 -6.36 -15.91
C PHE A 69 9.90 -7.43 -16.21
N VAL A 70 10.52 -8.03 -15.19
CA VAL A 70 11.50 -9.11 -15.35
C VAL A 70 10.77 -10.42 -15.67
N LYS A 71 9.70 -10.71 -14.92
CA LYS A 71 8.84 -11.89 -15.14
C LYS A 71 7.74 -11.64 -16.16
N GLY A 72 7.45 -10.37 -16.48
CA GLY A 72 6.36 -9.99 -17.38
C GLY A 72 4.97 -10.19 -16.76
N SER A 73 4.84 -10.02 -15.44
CA SER A 73 3.60 -10.24 -14.69
C SER A 73 3.06 -8.96 -14.07
N PHE A 74 1.74 -8.90 -13.90
CA PHE A 74 1.06 -7.79 -13.25
C PHE A 74 0.13 -8.31 -12.15
N GLU A 75 0.33 -7.84 -10.92
CA GLU A 75 -0.53 -8.10 -9.77
C GLU A 75 -1.41 -6.88 -9.52
N LEU A 76 -2.70 -7.12 -9.23
CA LEU A 76 -3.68 -6.09 -8.89
C LEU A 76 -4.48 -6.55 -7.68
N TRP A 77 -4.63 -5.69 -6.68
CA TRP A 77 -5.42 -5.98 -5.48
C TRP A 77 -6.29 -4.80 -5.07
N ASP A 78 -7.37 -5.10 -4.35
CA ASP A 78 -8.37 -4.13 -3.94
C ASP A 78 -8.16 -3.68 -2.49
N LEU A 79 -8.37 -2.39 -2.25
CA LEU A 79 -8.53 -1.88 -0.90
C LEU A 79 -10.02 -1.76 -0.60
N GLU A 80 -10.55 -2.70 0.17
CA GLU A 80 -11.91 -2.60 0.68
C GLU A 80 -11.99 -1.56 1.79
N PHE A 81 -12.61 -0.42 1.49
CA PHE A 81 -12.87 0.65 2.46
C PHE A 81 -14.37 0.90 2.57
N GLY A 82 -14.96 0.51 3.69
CA GLY A 82 -16.40 0.67 3.95
C GLY A 82 -16.73 0.54 5.44
N LEU A 83 -17.87 1.09 5.83
CA LEU A 83 -18.41 0.90 7.18
C LEU A 83 -19.30 -0.36 7.16
N SER A 84 -18.92 -1.39 7.91
CA SER A 84 -19.82 -2.49 8.23
C SER A 84 -20.70 -2.05 9.40
N PRO A 85 -22.04 -2.18 9.33
CA PRO A 85 -22.89 -1.89 10.46
C PRO A 85 -22.53 -2.83 11.62
N THR A 86 -22.25 -2.27 12.78
CA THR A 86 -22.01 -3.04 14.00
C THR A 86 -23.32 -3.67 14.44
N SER A 87 -23.42 -5.00 14.42
CA SER A 87 -24.58 -5.70 14.99
C SER A 87 -24.55 -5.53 16.51
N THR A 88 -25.42 -4.66 17.04
CA THR A 88 -25.79 -4.68 18.46
C THR A 88 -26.70 -5.88 18.73
N VAL A 89 -26.22 -6.80 19.57
CA VAL A 89 -27.01 -7.89 20.18
C VAL A 89 -27.80 -7.33 21.36
#